data_AF-A0A520BL67-F1
#
_entry.id   AF-A0A520BL67-F1
#
_cell.length_a   1.000
_cell.length_b   1.000
_cell.length_c   1.000
_cell.angle_alpha   90.00
_cell.angle_beta   90.00
_cell.angle_gamma   90.00
#
_symmetry.space_group_name_H-M   'P 1'
#
loop_
_entity.id
_entity.type
_entity.pdbx_description
1 polymer ?
#
loop_
_entity_poly.entity_id
_entity_poly.type
_entity_poly.pdbx_seq_one_letter_code
_entity_poly.pdbx_strand_id
1 'polypeptide(L)'
;GFAFWSHDIGGFEGNPPPAVYKRWIQFGLMSSHSRLHGSSFYRVPWLVDEESCDVLRVFTRLKHQLMPYLYAKAHEATETGVPLMRAMLIEHPQDPACATLDRQYQLGESLLVAPVFTESGEAEVYLPGSDEGGRWTHLLSGEKKAGGRWYRETHDFLSMPLYAAPNSVIPWGAETERPDYDYASGTVLRVFELADGRSAAFTVVGLDGQVAARGTVSRSGGRYMAQVAEGALRSWGLDVDGRRSPVQAEGASLSWTA
;
A
#
# COMPACT_ATOMS: atom_id res chain seq x y z
N GLY A 1 18.58 -3.93 -9.56
CA GLY A 1 18.97 -5.31 -9.93
C GLY A 1 17.90 -6.30 -9.51
N PHE A 2 16.89 -6.55 -10.36
CA PHE A 2 15.57 -7.17 -10.08
C PHE A 2 14.61 -6.27 -9.27
N ALA A 3 13.74 -5.55 -9.98
CA ALA A 3 12.76 -4.63 -9.40
C ALA A 3 11.43 -5.30 -9.03
N PHE A 4 11.16 -6.45 -9.65
CA PHE A 4 9.91 -7.20 -9.55
C PHE A 4 10.21 -8.61 -9.07
N TRP A 5 9.35 -9.10 -8.18
CA TRP A 5 9.46 -10.42 -7.59
C TRP A 5 8.08 -11.00 -7.30
N SER A 6 7.99 -12.31 -7.47
CA SER A 6 6.81 -13.13 -7.20
C SER A 6 7.23 -14.34 -6.37
N HIS A 7 6.25 -14.96 -5.73
CA HIS A 7 6.40 -16.21 -5.00
C HIS A 7 5.09 -16.98 -5.00
N ASP A 8 5.19 -18.27 -4.71
CA ASP A 8 4.06 -19.18 -4.73
C ASP A 8 3.33 -19.12 -3.39
N ILE A 9 2.17 -18.46 -3.41
CA ILE A 9 1.31 -18.30 -2.24
C ILE A 9 0.88 -19.69 -1.73
N GLY A 10 1.13 -19.95 -0.44
CA GLY A 10 0.91 -21.25 0.18
C GLY A 10 2.07 -22.24 0.01
N GLY A 11 3.17 -21.82 -0.63
CA GLY A 11 4.33 -22.66 -0.91
C GLY A 11 4.12 -23.58 -2.12
N PHE A 12 5.23 -24.08 -2.67
CA PHE A 12 5.20 -24.97 -3.84
C PHE A 12 4.90 -26.42 -3.45
N GLU A 13 5.61 -26.95 -2.44
CA GLU A 13 5.47 -28.35 -2.02
C GLU A 13 4.41 -28.56 -0.95
N GLY A 14 3.80 -29.76 -0.97
CA GLY A 14 2.85 -30.20 0.04
C GLY A 14 1.53 -29.43 0.06
N ASN A 15 0.76 -29.69 1.11
CA ASN A 15 -0.49 -29.02 1.41
C ASN A 15 -0.31 -28.17 2.69
N PRO A 16 -0.23 -26.82 2.59
CA PRO A 16 0.01 -25.98 3.76
C PRO A 16 -1.18 -26.04 4.74
N PRO A 17 -0.93 -25.94 6.06
CA PRO A 17 -2.00 -25.69 7.01
C PRO A 17 -2.80 -24.42 6.65
N PRO A 18 -4.12 -24.36 6.91
CA PRO A 18 -4.94 -23.20 6.56
C PRO A 18 -4.40 -21.86 7.06
N ALA A 19 -3.88 -21.82 8.30
CA ALA A 19 -3.28 -20.61 8.85
C ALA A 19 -2.08 -20.11 8.02
N VAL A 20 -1.18 -21.02 7.62
CA VAL A 20 -0.03 -20.69 6.76
C VAL A 20 -0.50 -20.18 5.41
N TYR A 21 -1.49 -20.84 4.79
CA TYR A 21 -2.04 -20.42 3.51
C TYR A 21 -2.64 -19.00 3.58
N LYS A 22 -3.47 -18.71 4.60
CA LYS A 22 -4.09 -17.40 4.82
C LYS A 22 -3.06 -16.31 5.05
N ARG A 23 -2.04 -16.53 5.90
CA ARG A 23 -0.94 -15.57 6.09
C ARG A 23 -0.14 -15.32 4.80
N TRP A 24 0.09 -16.36 4.02
CA TRP A 24 0.81 -16.23 2.77
C TRP A 24 0.00 -15.48 1.70
N ILE A 25 -1.33 -15.60 1.67
CA ILE A 25 -2.17 -14.77 0.79
C ILE A 25 -1.92 -13.28 1.06
N GLN A 26 -1.92 -12.87 2.33
CA GLN A 26 -1.69 -11.49 2.73
C GLN A 26 -0.34 -10.98 2.18
N PHE A 27 0.74 -11.73 2.43
CA PHE A 27 2.09 -11.40 1.95
C PHE A 27 2.18 -11.38 0.42
N GLY A 28 1.64 -12.40 -0.24
CA GLY A 28 1.68 -12.53 -1.69
C GLY A 28 0.94 -11.42 -2.41
N LEU A 29 -0.19 -10.97 -1.87
CA LEU A 29 -0.94 -9.87 -2.48
C LEU A 29 -0.32 -8.51 -2.19
N MET A 30 0.39 -8.34 -1.08
CA MET A 30 1.23 -7.16 -0.84
C MET A 30 2.67 -7.31 -1.38
N SER A 31 2.87 -8.17 -2.39
CA SER A 31 4.10 -8.25 -3.19
C SER A 31 3.87 -7.66 -4.59
N SER A 32 4.92 -7.41 -5.38
CA SER A 32 4.77 -6.83 -6.73
C SER A 32 3.89 -7.71 -7.63
N HIS A 33 4.21 -9.00 -7.70
CA HIS A 33 3.49 -10.01 -8.47
C HIS A 33 3.00 -11.11 -7.53
N SER A 34 1.86 -11.71 -7.86
CA SER A 34 1.16 -12.62 -6.98
C SER A 34 0.71 -13.85 -7.77
N ARG A 35 1.03 -15.05 -7.28
CA ARG A 35 0.69 -16.30 -7.95
C ARG A 35 0.25 -17.37 -6.95
N LEU A 36 -0.87 -18.02 -7.26
CA LEU A 36 -1.30 -19.25 -6.62
C LEU A 36 -0.79 -20.43 -7.45
N HIS A 37 0.22 -21.14 -6.94
CA HIS A 37 0.82 -22.27 -7.64
C HIS A 37 1.35 -23.32 -6.66
N GLY A 38 1.18 -24.59 -6.98
CA GLY A 38 1.60 -25.71 -6.15
C GLY A 38 1.96 -26.92 -7.02
N SER A 39 2.70 -27.85 -6.43
CA SER A 39 3.18 -29.08 -7.06
C SER A 39 2.03 -30.08 -7.28
N SER A 40 1.63 -30.81 -6.22
CA SER A 40 0.63 -31.88 -6.31
C SER A 40 -0.77 -31.46 -5.82
N PHE A 41 -0.90 -30.25 -5.29
CA PHE A 41 -2.13 -29.74 -4.68
C PHE A 41 -2.51 -28.40 -5.32
N TYR A 42 -3.75 -28.29 -5.80
CA TYR A 42 -4.28 -27.02 -6.30
C TYR A 42 -4.28 -25.96 -5.18
N ARG A 43 -3.93 -24.72 -5.53
CA ARG A 43 -3.91 -23.56 -4.62
C ARG A 43 -5.17 -22.71 -4.74
N VAL A 44 -6.31 -23.34 -5.00
CA VAL A 44 -7.60 -22.64 -4.96
C VAL A 44 -8.10 -22.60 -3.51
N PRO A 45 -8.58 -21.45 -3.01
CA PRO A 45 -8.81 -21.25 -1.58
C PRO A 45 -9.93 -22.13 -1.00
N TRP A 46 -10.94 -22.48 -1.79
CA TRP A 46 -12.07 -23.31 -1.34
C TRP A 46 -11.70 -24.77 -1.08
N LEU A 47 -10.51 -25.22 -1.49
CA LEU A 47 -9.97 -26.52 -1.09
C LEU A 47 -9.27 -26.48 0.27
N VAL A 48 -9.07 -25.28 0.84
CA VAL A 48 -8.44 -25.07 2.15
C VAL A 48 -9.52 -24.86 3.22
N ASP A 49 -10.24 -23.73 3.17
CA ASP A 49 -11.42 -23.42 4.00
C ASP A 49 -12.18 -22.21 3.42
N GLU A 50 -13.38 -21.90 3.95
CA GLU A 50 -14.19 -20.75 3.52
C GLU A 50 -13.49 -19.41 3.83
N GLU A 51 -12.85 -19.29 5.00
CA GLU A 51 -12.14 -18.08 5.41
C GLU A 51 -11.00 -17.74 4.43
N SER A 52 -10.31 -18.73 3.87
CA SER A 52 -9.29 -18.53 2.84
C SER A 52 -9.85 -17.86 1.58
N CYS A 53 -11.11 -18.11 1.23
CA CYS A 53 -11.78 -17.39 0.15
C CYS A 53 -12.00 -15.92 0.51
N ASP A 54 -12.34 -15.63 1.77
CA ASP A 54 -12.52 -14.26 2.26
C ASP A 54 -11.19 -13.50 2.27
N VAL A 55 -10.13 -14.10 2.81
CA VAL A 55 -8.78 -13.51 2.84
C VAL A 55 -8.31 -13.19 1.42
N LEU A 56 -8.43 -14.14 0.49
CA LEU A 56 -8.05 -13.92 -0.91
C LEU A 56 -8.85 -12.77 -1.52
N ARG A 57 -10.17 -12.74 -1.30
CA ARG A 57 -11.04 -11.68 -1.83
C ARG A 57 -10.66 -10.31 -1.29
N VAL A 58 -10.50 -10.17 0.02
CA VAL A 58 -10.18 -8.89 0.67
C VAL A 58 -8.84 -8.34 0.16
N PHE A 59 -7.78 -9.15 0.17
CA PHE A 59 -6.46 -8.67 -0.24
C PHE A 59 -6.33 -8.50 -1.76
N THR A 60 -7.11 -9.22 -2.58
CA THR A 60 -7.14 -9.00 -4.04
C THR A 60 -7.78 -7.67 -4.37
N ARG A 61 -8.93 -7.38 -3.76
CA ARG A 61 -9.62 -6.09 -3.92
C ARG A 61 -8.76 -4.94 -3.44
N LEU A 62 -8.10 -5.09 -2.28
CA LEU A 62 -7.15 -4.11 -1.76
C LEU A 62 -6.01 -3.84 -2.75
N LYS A 63 -5.39 -4.90 -3.30
CA LYS A 63 -4.32 -4.75 -4.30
C LYS A 63 -4.82 -4.02 -5.55
N HIS A 64 -6.01 -4.36 -6.04
CA HIS A 64 -6.63 -3.69 -7.20
C HIS A 64 -6.84 -2.19 -6.94
N GLN A 65 -7.34 -1.82 -5.77
CA GLN A 65 -7.51 -0.41 -5.40
C GLN A 65 -6.16 0.31 -5.22
N LEU A 66 -5.10 -0.39 -4.83
CA LEU A 66 -3.75 0.17 -4.73
C LEU A 66 -3.03 0.29 -6.08
N MET A 67 -3.59 -0.23 -7.18
CA MET A 67 -2.90 -0.23 -8.48
C MET A 67 -2.45 1.15 -8.99
N PRO A 68 -3.20 2.26 -8.82
CA PRO A 68 -2.71 3.58 -9.22
C PRO A 68 -1.39 3.95 -8.54
N TYR A 69 -1.24 3.58 -7.26
CA TYR A 69 0.00 3.73 -6.50
C TYR A 69 1.06 2.71 -6.95
N LEU A 70 0.74 1.41 -6.93
CA LEU A 70 1.71 0.34 -7.21
C LEU A 70 2.27 0.41 -8.62
N TYR A 71 1.45 0.78 -9.61
CA TYR A 71 1.89 0.92 -10.99
C TYR A 71 2.77 2.16 -11.19
N ALA A 72 2.51 3.26 -10.49
CA ALA A 72 3.41 4.41 -10.48
C ALA A 72 4.78 4.05 -9.88
N LYS A 73 4.82 3.22 -8.82
CA LYS A 73 6.08 2.68 -8.28
C LYS A 73 6.77 1.72 -9.25
N ALA A 74 6.00 0.96 -10.04
CA ALA A 74 6.55 0.05 -11.05
C ALA A 74 7.22 0.81 -12.18
N HIS A 75 6.59 1.90 -12.61
CA HIS A 75 7.17 2.84 -13.56
C HIS A 75 8.42 3.53 -13.00
N GLU A 76 8.41 3.99 -11.75
CA GLU A 76 9.62 4.51 -11.10
C GLU A 76 10.76 3.49 -11.10
N ALA A 77 10.44 2.21 -10.87
CA ALA A 77 11.44 1.15 -10.86
C ALA A 77 12.08 0.93 -12.25
N THR A 78 11.36 1.15 -13.35
CA THR A 78 11.93 1.05 -14.70
C THR A 78 12.86 2.21 -15.02
N GLU A 79 12.60 3.39 -14.46
CA GLU A 79 13.41 4.60 -14.66
C GLU A 79 14.65 4.65 -13.76
N THR A 80 14.52 4.19 -12.51
CA THR A 80 15.54 4.41 -11.46
C THR A 80 16.24 3.13 -11.00
N GLY A 81 15.63 1.97 -11.23
CA GLY A 81 16.09 0.69 -10.69
C GLY A 81 15.77 0.45 -9.20
N VAL A 82 15.08 1.37 -8.53
CA VAL A 82 14.59 1.19 -7.15
C VAL A 82 13.48 0.14 -7.14
N PRO A 83 13.58 -0.95 -6.38
CA PRO A 83 12.58 -2.02 -6.41
C PRO A 83 11.24 -1.60 -5.78
N LEU A 84 10.17 -2.30 -6.15
CA LEU A 84 8.86 -2.13 -5.49
C LEU A 84 8.90 -2.55 -4.03
N MET A 85 9.44 -3.75 -3.77
CA MET A 85 9.63 -4.28 -2.43
C MET A 85 11.04 -3.89 -1.97
N ARG A 86 11.12 -3.00 -1.00
CA ARG A 86 12.35 -2.37 -0.53
C ARG A 86 12.68 -2.89 0.86
N ALA A 87 13.90 -3.37 1.04
CA ALA A 87 14.42 -3.60 2.38
C ALA A 87 14.38 -2.28 3.17
N MET A 88 14.13 -2.34 4.47
CA MET A 88 13.97 -1.13 5.28
C MET A 88 15.23 -0.24 5.24
N LEU A 89 16.42 -0.83 5.16
CA LEU A 89 17.70 -0.11 4.99
C LEU A 89 17.76 0.72 3.70
N ILE A 90 17.09 0.31 2.62
CA ILE A 90 17.08 1.07 1.35
C ILE A 90 16.29 2.36 1.53
N GLU A 91 15.15 2.28 2.22
CA GLU A 91 14.24 3.42 2.41
C GLU A 91 14.68 4.32 3.57
N HIS A 92 15.19 3.73 4.66
CA HIS A 92 15.58 4.42 5.89
C HIS A 92 17.05 4.19 6.22
N PRO A 93 18.00 4.62 5.37
CA PRO A 93 19.42 4.28 5.53
C PRO A 93 20.08 4.93 6.76
N GLN A 94 19.48 6.00 7.30
CA GLN A 94 19.97 6.70 8.49
C GLN A 94 19.42 6.13 9.79
N ASP A 95 18.43 5.24 9.73
CA ASP A 95 17.88 4.59 10.91
C ASP A 95 18.64 3.27 11.17
N PRO A 96 19.50 3.20 12.20
CA PRO A 96 20.30 2.00 12.46
C PRO A 96 19.43 0.79 12.81
N ALA A 97 18.20 0.98 13.29
CA ALA A 97 17.29 -0.12 13.56
C ALA A 97 16.83 -0.83 12.27
N CYS A 98 16.93 -0.16 11.11
CA CYS A 98 16.53 -0.71 9.81
C CYS A 98 17.60 -1.60 9.15
N ALA A 99 18.83 -1.62 9.68
CA ALA A 99 19.96 -2.30 9.04
C ALA A 99 19.79 -3.82 8.90
N THR A 100 19.09 -4.46 9.85
CA THR A 100 18.94 -5.93 9.90
C THR A 100 17.49 -6.38 9.77
N LEU A 101 16.56 -5.50 9.38
CA LEU A 101 15.15 -5.86 9.24
C LEU A 101 14.94 -6.69 7.98
N ASP A 102 14.48 -7.93 8.18
CA ASP A 102 14.23 -8.93 7.13
C ASP A 102 12.80 -9.50 7.16
N ARG A 103 12.02 -9.21 8.22
CA ARG A 103 10.62 -9.66 8.40
C ARG A 103 9.57 -8.59 8.05
N GLN A 104 10.00 -7.47 7.48
CA GLN A 104 9.16 -6.38 7.02
C GLN A 104 9.84 -5.63 5.87
N TYR A 105 9.06 -4.89 5.10
CA TYR A 105 9.55 -4.15 3.94
C TYR A 105 8.69 -2.92 3.66
N GLN A 106 9.26 -1.97 2.92
CA GLN A 106 8.50 -0.88 2.30
C GLN A 106 8.02 -1.36 0.91
N LEU A 107 6.75 -1.17 0.60
CA LEU A 107 6.15 -1.42 -0.72
C LEU A 107 5.93 -0.08 -1.43
N GLY A 108 6.87 0.30 -2.29
CA GLY A 108 7.10 1.70 -2.65
C GLY A 108 7.58 2.51 -1.44
N GLU A 109 7.53 3.84 -1.48
CA GLU A 109 7.93 4.69 -0.34
C GLU A 109 6.87 4.82 0.78
N SER A 110 5.58 4.64 0.46
CA SER A 110 4.47 5.07 1.32
C SER A 110 3.82 3.96 2.12
N LEU A 111 4.06 2.69 1.80
CA LEU A 111 3.45 1.55 2.50
C LEU A 111 4.52 0.71 3.19
N LEU A 112 4.35 0.42 4.47
CA LEU A 112 5.13 -0.55 5.22
C LEU A 112 4.28 -1.80 5.43
N VAL A 113 4.85 -2.97 5.12
CA VAL A 113 4.21 -4.27 5.26
C VAL A 113 5.06 -5.16 6.16
N ALA A 114 4.48 -5.73 7.21
CA ALA A 114 5.11 -6.79 8.00
C ALA A 114 4.23 -8.04 7.99
N PRO A 115 4.57 -9.06 7.18
CA PRO A 115 3.84 -10.32 7.16
C PRO A 115 3.79 -10.99 8.55
N VAL A 116 2.67 -11.64 8.85
CA VAL A 116 2.50 -12.38 10.10
C VAL A 116 2.96 -13.82 9.89
N PHE A 117 3.94 -14.28 10.67
CA PHE A 117 4.55 -15.61 10.53
C PHE A 117 4.04 -16.64 11.55
N THR A 118 2.94 -16.33 12.25
CA THR A 118 2.37 -17.18 13.29
C THR A 118 0.89 -17.45 13.04
N GLU A 119 0.40 -18.59 13.53
CA GLU A 119 -1.04 -18.93 13.51
C GLU A 119 -1.83 -18.05 14.49
N SER A 120 -1.26 -17.76 15.66
CA SER A 120 -1.89 -16.90 16.68
C SER A 120 -2.13 -15.46 16.22
N GLY A 121 -1.50 -15.05 15.11
CA GLY A 121 -1.62 -13.70 14.58
C GLY A 121 -0.63 -12.71 15.15
N GLU A 122 0.27 -13.16 16.03
CA GLU A 122 1.29 -12.31 16.63
C GLU A 122 2.36 -11.93 15.60
N ALA A 123 2.65 -10.63 15.52
CA ALA A 123 3.73 -10.07 14.73
C ALA A 123 4.44 -8.94 15.48
N GLU A 124 5.70 -8.76 15.15
CA GLU A 124 6.51 -7.63 15.60
C GLU A 124 6.82 -6.75 14.39
N VAL A 125 6.60 -5.45 14.53
CA VAL A 125 6.87 -4.48 13.48
C VAL A 125 7.63 -3.30 14.06
N TYR A 126 8.71 -2.90 13.40
CA TYR A 126 9.41 -1.65 13.64
C TYR A 126 8.83 -0.58 12.73
N LEU A 127 8.38 0.54 13.30
CA LEU A 127 7.95 1.69 12.53
C LEU A 127 9.07 2.73 12.57
N PRO A 128 9.72 3.06 11.43
CA PRO A 128 10.79 4.06 11.39
C PRO A 128 10.37 5.42 11.91
N GLY A 129 11.31 6.14 12.53
CA GLY A 129 11.11 7.53 12.93
C GLY A 129 11.03 8.47 11.73
N SER A 130 10.41 9.63 11.91
CA SER A 130 10.47 10.71 10.93
C SER A 130 10.77 12.03 11.63
N ASP A 131 11.82 12.71 11.19
CA ASP A 131 12.16 14.06 11.64
C ASP A 131 11.10 15.09 11.22
N GLU A 132 10.28 14.72 10.23
CA GLU A 132 9.21 15.56 9.70
C GLU A 132 7.95 15.54 10.56
N GLY A 133 7.92 14.68 11.59
CA GLY A 133 6.76 14.44 12.44
C GLY A 133 5.66 13.64 11.75
N GLY A 134 4.55 13.44 12.46
CA GLY A 134 3.44 12.60 12.02
C GLY A 134 3.50 11.18 12.56
N ARG A 135 2.46 10.40 12.28
CA ARG A 135 2.32 9.01 12.70
C ARG A 135 2.08 8.10 11.52
N TRP A 136 2.53 6.86 11.64
CA TRP A 136 2.13 5.80 10.72
C TRP A 136 0.66 5.49 10.92
N THR A 137 -0.10 5.35 9.84
CA THR A 137 -1.53 5.06 9.90
C THR A 137 -1.79 3.66 9.38
N HIS A 138 -2.35 2.79 10.21
CA HIS A 138 -2.73 1.44 9.81
C HIS A 138 -3.79 1.52 8.72
N LEU A 139 -3.50 0.97 7.54
CA LEU A 139 -4.23 1.27 6.31
C LEU A 139 -5.68 0.79 6.34
N LEU A 140 -5.94 -0.30 7.08
CA LEU A 140 -7.25 -0.96 7.17
C LEU A 140 -8.11 -0.43 8.32
N SER A 141 -7.51 -0.10 9.46
CA SER A 141 -8.25 0.30 10.68
C SER A 141 -8.24 1.81 10.92
N GLY A 142 -7.30 2.54 10.31
CA GLY A 142 -7.07 3.96 10.59
C GLY A 142 -6.35 4.24 11.91
N GLU A 143 -5.92 3.21 12.66
CA GLU A 143 -5.14 3.39 13.89
C GLU A 143 -3.82 4.10 13.60
N LYS A 144 -3.42 5.04 14.46
CA LYS A 144 -2.21 5.85 14.29
C LYS A 144 -1.16 5.49 15.32
N LYS A 145 0.07 5.23 14.87
CA LYS A 145 1.21 4.83 15.71
C LYS A 145 2.43 5.72 15.50
N ALA A 146 3.14 5.98 16.59
CA ALA A 146 4.38 6.75 16.54
C ALA A 146 5.50 5.95 15.86
N GLY A 147 6.38 6.65 15.14
CA GLY A 147 7.61 6.05 14.62
C GLY A 147 8.71 5.90 15.69
N GLY A 148 9.84 5.36 15.25
CA GLY A 148 11.07 5.18 16.02
C GLY A 148 11.04 4.04 17.02
N ARG A 149 10.10 3.08 16.89
CA ARG A 149 9.95 2.00 17.88
C ARG A 149 9.33 0.72 17.32
N TRP A 150 9.52 -0.36 18.08
CA TRP A 150 8.89 -1.64 17.88
C TRP A 150 7.50 -1.72 18.48
N TYR A 151 6.63 -2.45 17.81
CA TYR A 151 5.30 -2.82 18.27
C TYR A 151 5.13 -4.33 18.18
N ARG A 152 4.44 -4.90 19.18
CA ARG A 152 3.95 -6.27 19.16
C ARG A 152 2.44 -6.23 19.05
N GLU A 153 1.92 -6.86 18.01
CA GLU A 153 0.52 -6.74 17.59
C GLU A 153 -0.05 -8.13 17.32
N THR A 154 -1.37 -8.27 17.44
CA THR A 154 -2.09 -9.50 17.12
C THR A 154 -3.15 -9.19 16.07
N HIS A 155 -3.10 -9.90 14.95
CA HIS A 155 -4.02 -9.70 13.83
C HIS A 155 -4.80 -10.97 13.52
N ASP A 156 -6.08 -10.86 13.18
CA ASP A 156 -6.83 -11.95 12.55
C ASP A 156 -6.35 -12.20 11.10
N PHE A 157 -6.98 -13.12 10.37
CA PHE A 157 -6.60 -13.42 8.98
C PHE A 157 -7.08 -12.38 7.95
N LEU A 158 -7.89 -11.40 8.35
CA LEU A 158 -8.31 -10.28 7.48
C LEU A 158 -7.46 -9.03 7.70
N SER A 159 -6.45 -9.11 8.58
CA SER A 159 -5.56 -8.02 8.93
C SER A 159 -4.10 -8.49 9.01
N MET A 160 -3.18 -7.54 8.87
CA MET A 160 -1.75 -7.68 9.14
C MET A 160 -1.17 -6.28 9.38
N PRO A 161 0.03 -6.15 9.95
CA PRO A 161 0.73 -4.86 10.00
C PRO A 161 0.93 -4.28 8.59
N LEU A 162 0.07 -3.32 8.25
CA LEU A 162 0.06 -2.62 6.96
C LEU A 162 -0.15 -1.13 7.24
N TYR A 163 0.90 -0.34 7.10
CA TYR A 163 0.92 1.05 7.53
C TYR A 163 1.23 2.00 6.38
N ALA A 164 0.46 3.08 6.26
CA ALA A 164 0.81 4.22 5.45
C ALA A 164 1.77 5.14 6.21
N ALA A 165 2.84 5.58 5.55
CA ALA A 165 3.81 6.52 6.09
C ALA A 165 3.17 7.89 6.35
N PRO A 166 3.60 8.63 7.39
CA PRO A 166 3.19 10.01 7.58
C PRO A 166 3.64 10.90 6.42
N ASN A 167 3.01 12.06 6.26
CA ASN A 167 3.30 13.03 5.20
C ASN A 167 3.24 12.42 3.79
N SER A 168 2.34 11.47 3.57
CA SER A 168 2.18 10.78 2.28
C SER A 168 0.81 10.99 1.66
N VAL A 169 0.76 10.87 0.34
CA VAL A 169 -0.47 10.82 -0.46
C VAL A 169 -0.44 9.55 -1.28
N ILE A 170 -1.46 8.72 -1.13
CA ILE A 170 -1.59 7.46 -1.86
C ILE A 170 -2.78 7.56 -2.82
N PRO A 171 -2.55 7.55 -4.15
CA PRO A 171 -3.61 7.40 -5.13
C PRO A 171 -4.34 6.06 -4.93
N TRP A 172 -5.63 6.14 -4.64
CA TRP A 172 -6.51 4.99 -4.39
C TRP A 172 -7.54 4.87 -5.50
N GLY A 173 -7.53 3.74 -6.20
CA GLY A 173 -8.40 3.51 -7.34
C GLY A 173 -9.83 3.09 -6.97
N ALA A 174 -10.71 3.19 -7.96
CA ALA A 174 -12.14 2.94 -7.81
C ALA A 174 -12.56 1.49 -8.08
N GLU A 175 -11.67 0.65 -8.62
CA GLU A 175 -11.98 -0.71 -9.07
C GLU A 175 -11.45 -1.78 -8.11
N THR A 176 -12.21 -2.86 -7.95
CA THR A 176 -11.89 -3.97 -7.04
C THR A 176 -11.81 -5.33 -7.74
N GLU A 177 -12.27 -5.46 -8.98
CA GLU A 177 -12.42 -6.74 -9.66
C GLU A 177 -11.28 -7.05 -10.66
N ARG A 178 -10.53 -6.03 -11.10
CA ARG A 178 -9.36 -6.20 -11.97
C ARG A 178 -8.24 -5.20 -11.66
N PRO A 179 -6.97 -5.51 -11.99
CA PRO A 179 -5.86 -4.61 -11.74
C PRO A 179 -5.68 -3.56 -12.83
N ASP A 180 -6.16 -3.79 -14.06
CA ASP A 180 -5.94 -2.98 -15.26
C ASP A 180 -7.19 -2.18 -15.63
N TYR A 181 -7.23 -0.92 -15.20
CA TYR A 181 -8.32 0.01 -15.44
C TYR A 181 -7.77 1.44 -15.58
N ASP A 182 -8.65 2.39 -15.88
CA ASP A 182 -8.27 3.81 -15.99
C ASP A 182 -7.96 4.39 -14.60
N TYR A 183 -6.69 4.34 -14.20
CA TYR A 183 -6.23 4.84 -12.90
C TYR A 183 -6.40 6.35 -12.72
N ALA A 184 -6.66 7.12 -13.78
CA ALA A 184 -6.90 8.55 -13.67
C ALA A 184 -8.38 8.89 -13.42
N SER A 185 -9.28 7.90 -13.47
CA SER A 185 -10.72 8.08 -13.30
C SER A 185 -11.21 7.45 -11.99
N GLY A 186 -12.00 8.20 -11.20
CA GLY A 186 -12.53 7.72 -9.93
C GLY A 186 -11.52 7.71 -8.78
N THR A 187 -10.30 8.21 -9.00
CA THR A 187 -9.21 8.13 -8.02
C THR A 187 -9.45 9.02 -6.82
N VAL A 188 -9.22 8.45 -5.64
CA VAL A 188 -9.24 9.18 -4.37
C VAL A 188 -7.80 9.32 -3.89
N LEU A 189 -7.33 10.55 -3.72
CA LEU A 189 -6.03 10.81 -3.11
C LEU A 189 -6.19 10.72 -1.59
N ARG A 190 -5.75 9.62 -1.00
CA ARG A 190 -5.77 9.41 0.46
C ARG A 190 -4.56 10.09 1.08
N VAL A 191 -4.78 10.99 2.02
CA VAL A 191 -3.75 11.80 2.68
C VAL A 191 -3.51 11.25 4.09
N PHE A 192 -2.25 10.95 4.42
CA PHE A 192 -1.89 10.34 5.71
C PHE A 192 -0.99 11.27 6.51
N GLU A 193 -1.51 11.74 7.65
CA GLU A 193 -0.77 12.53 8.66
C GLU A 193 0.12 13.63 8.05
N LEU A 194 -0.38 14.34 7.03
CA LEU A 194 0.32 15.46 6.41
C LEU A 194 0.41 16.62 7.41
N ALA A 195 1.63 16.98 7.82
CA ALA A 195 1.85 18.05 8.78
C ALA A 195 1.44 19.42 8.21
N ASP A 196 1.13 20.36 9.11
CA ASP A 196 0.75 21.71 8.71
C ASP A 196 1.92 22.43 7.99
N GLY A 197 1.59 23.18 6.93
CA GLY A 197 2.57 23.85 6.08
C GLY A 197 3.35 22.92 5.14
N ARG A 198 3.07 21.62 5.14
CA ARG A 198 3.73 20.64 4.26
C ARG A 198 2.91 20.31 3.02
N SER A 199 3.60 19.69 2.07
CA SER A 199 3.02 19.12 0.87
C SER A 199 3.61 17.74 0.57
N ALA A 200 2.81 16.86 -0.02
CA ALA A 200 3.21 15.54 -0.46
C ALA A 200 2.83 15.34 -1.93
N ALA A 201 3.74 14.79 -2.71
CA ALA A 201 3.54 14.55 -4.13
C ALA A 201 2.72 13.26 -4.37
N PHE A 202 2.06 13.21 -5.53
CA PHE A 202 1.47 12.00 -6.06
C PHE A 202 1.75 11.89 -7.56
N THR A 203 1.75 10.67 -8.07
CA THR A 203 1.82 10.37 -9.50
C THR A 203 0.91 9.20 -9.80
N VAL A 204 0.19 9.30 -10.92
CA VAL A 204 -0.64 8.25 -11.51
C VAL A 204 -0.12 8.04 -12.93
N VAL A 205 0.23 6.80 -13.25
CA VAL A 205 0.74 6.41 -14.57
C VAL A 205 -0.34 5.63 -15.29
N GLY A 206 -0.63 5.96 -16.55
CA GLY A 206 -1.60 5.25 -17.38
C GLY A 206 -1.09 3.88 -17.83
N LEU A 207 -2.00 3.03 -18.31
CA LEU A 207 -1.64 1.69 -18.83
C LEU A 207 -0.77 1.74 -20.10
N ASP A 208 -0.65 2.90 -20.72
CA ASP A 208 0.27 3.20 -21.83
C ASP A 208 1.71 3.52 -21.34
N GLY A 209 1.94 3.49 -20.01
CA GLY A 209 3.22 3.80 -19.40
C GLY A 209 3.54 5.29 -19.33
N GLN A 210 2.59 6.18 -19.66
CA GLN A 210 2.76 7.63 -19.58
C GLN A 210 2.20 8.19 -18.27
N VAL A 211 2.70 9.36 -17.85
CA VAL A 211 2.14 10.06 -16.69
C VAL A 211 0.73 10.55 -17.04
N ALA A 212 -0.28 9.93 -16.42
CA ALA A 212 -1.68 10.31 -16.59
C ALA A 212 -2.06 11.50 -15.72
N ALA A 213 -1.49 11.57 -14.50
CA ALA A 213 -1.57 12.73 -13.64
C ALA A 213 -0.37 12.79 -12.67
N ARG A 214 0.17 13.98 -12.42
CA ARG A 214 1.18 14.21 -11.37
C ARG A 214 0.89 15.54 -10.67
N GLY A 215 1.07 15.57 -9.36
CA GLY A 215 0.71 16.75 -8.58
C GLY A 215 1.14 16.67 -7.13
N THR A 216 0.59 17.58 -6.32
CA THR A 216 0.85 17.67 -4.88
C THR A 216 -0.43 17.92 -4.10
N VAL A 217 -0.51 17.39 -2.89
CA VAL A 217 -1.48 17.82 -1.88
C VAL A 217 -0.74 18.60 -0.80
N SER A 218 -1.23 19.78 -0.46
CA SER A 218 -0.67 20.65 0.57
C SER A 218 -1.67 20.89 1.69
N ARG A 219 -1.17 21.17 2.90
CA ARG A 219 -1.99 21.47 4.08
C ARG A 219 -1.68 22.86 4.64
N SER A 220 -2.73 23.61 4.96
CA SER A 220 -2.67 24.86 5.72
C SER A 220 -3.81 24.88 6.75
N GLY A 221 -3.47 24.69 8.02
CA GLY A 221 -4.42 24.48 9.11
C GLY A 221 -5.30 23.25 8.86
N GLY A 222 -6.62 23.46 8.77
CA GLY A 222 -7.59 22.42 8.42
C GLY A 222 -7.88 22.28 6.92
N ARG A 223 -7.27 23.12 6.08
CA ARG A 223 -7.49 23.12 4.63
C ARG A 223 -6.45 22.26 3.92
N TYR A 224 -6.93 21.42 3.02
CA TYR A 224 -6.15 20.61 2.10
C TYR A 224 -6.37 21.09 0.68
N MET A 225 -5.29 21.23 -0.08
CA MET A 225 -5.33 21.65 -1.48
C MET A 225 -4.51 20.69 -2.32
N ALA A 226 -5.20 19.96 -3.20
CA ALA A 226 -4.59 19.17 -4.25
C ALA A 226 -4.44 20.01 -5.52
N GLN A 227 -3.28 19.91 -6.15
CA GLN A 227 -2.96 20.54 -7.42
C GLN A 227 -2.34 19.50 -8.35
N VAL A 228 -2.97 19.25 -9.50
CA VAL A 228 -2.44 18.48 -10.61
C VAL A 228 -1.61 19.43 -11.48
N ALA A 229 -0.33 19.13 -11.65
CA ALA A 229 0.62 19.93 -12.42
C ALA A 229 0.85 19.40 -13.84
N GLU A 230 0.66 18.10 -14.04
CA GLU A 230 0.82 17.40 -15.32
C GLU A 230 -0.33 16.41 -15.48
N GLY A 231 -0.90 16.31 -16.69
CA GLY A 231 -2.03 15.42 -16.96
C GLY A 231 -3.34 15.86 -16.29
N ALA A 232 -4.24 14.92 -16.03
CA ALA A 232 -5.54 15.19 -15.42
C ALA A 232 -6.10 13.98 -14.67
N LEU A 233 -6.80 14.25 -13.56
CA LEU A 233 -7.68 13.28 -12.91
C LEU A 233 -9.14 13.59 -13.26
N ARG A 234 -9.97 12.55 -13.34
CA ARG A 234 -11.41 12.61 -13.64
C ARG A 234 -12.19 11.97 -12.49
N SER A 235 -13.33 12.54 -12.12
CA SER A 235 -14.20 12.05 -11.05
C SER A 235 -13.43 11.71 -9.76
N TRP A 236 -12.58 12.61 -9.31
CA TRP A 236 -11.59 12.36 -8.26
C TRP A 236 -11.87 13.15 -6.99
N GLY A 237 -11.23 12.79 -5.88
CA GLY A 237 -11.44 13.45 -4.59
C GLY A 237 -10.29 13.28 -3.62
N LEU A 238 -10.42 13.88 -2.44
CA LEU A 238 -9.53 13.69 -1.30
C LEU A 238 -10.19 12.82 -0.23
N ASP A 239 -9.38 12.05 0.47
CA ASP A 239 -9.75 11.39 1.73
C ASP A 239 -8.69 11.74 2.79
N VAL A 240 -9.13 12.37 3.87
CA VAL A 240 -8.29 12.71 5.02
C VAL A 240 -8.94 12.10 6.24
N ASP A 241 -8.23 11.17 6.90
CA ASP A 241 -8.73 10.49 8.11
C ASP A 241 -10.13 9.84 7.94
N GLY A 242 -10.41 9.28 6.76
CA GLY A 242 -11.69 8.64 6.45
C GLY A 242 -12.82 9.62 6.10
N ARG A 243 -12.56 10.93 6.10
CA ARG A 243 -13.49 11.96 5.64
C ARG A 243 -13.19 12.27 4.18
N ARG A 244 -14.23 12.25 3.34
CA ARG A 244 -14.09 12.48 1.90
C ARG A 244 -14.53 13.88 1.50
N SER A 245 -13.78 14.50 0.60
CA SER A 245 -14.22 15.69 -0.11
C SER A 245 -15.38 15.36 -1.07
N PRO A 246 -16.12 16.38 -1.54
CA PRO A 246 -16.94 16.23 -2.74
C PRO A 246 -16.09 15.72 -3.91
N VAL A 247 -16.71 14.94 -4.80
CA VAL A 247 -16.06 14.46 -6.03
C VAL A 247 -15.98 15.60 -7.03
N GLN A 248 -14.79 15.82 -7.56
CA GLN A 248 -14.53 16.74 -8.65
C GLN A 248 -14.61 15.99 -9.98
N ALA A 249 -15.57 16.37 -10.81
CA ALA A 249 -15.77 15.76 -12.12
C ALA A 249 -14.51 15.91 -12.99
N GLU A 250 -13.99 17.13 -13.12
CA GLU A 250 -12.76 17.46 -13.84
C GLU A 250 -12.09 18.69 -13.20
N GLY A 251 -10.80 18.88 -13.49
CA GLY A 251 -10.05 20.08 -13.12
C GLY A 251 -8.72 19.80 -12.43
N ALA A 252 -7.84 20.80 -12.46
CA ALA A 252 -6.46 20.68 -12.02
C ALA A 252 -6.26 20.97 -10.52
N SER A 253 -7.30 21.38 -9.80
CA SER A 253 -7.18 21.73 -8.37
C SER A 253 -8.44 21.42 -7.59
N LEU A 254 -8.27 20.91 -6.37
CA LEU A 254 -9.32 20.65 -5.39
C LEU A 254 -8.90 21.23 -4.04
N SER A 255 -9.69 22.15 -3.48
CA SER A 255 -9.48 22.69 -2.12
C SER A 255 -10.65 22.28 -1.22
N TRP A 256 -10.34 21.72 -0.06
CA TRP A 256 -11.34 21.20 0.87
C TRP A 256 -10.88 21.35 2.33
N THR A 257 -11.82 21.59 3.25
CA THR A 257 -11.54 21.63 4.70
C THR A 257 -12.07 20.34 5.31
N ALA A 258 -11.17 19.58 5.93
CA ALA A 258 -11.45 18.27 6.52
C ALA A 258 -11.96 18.33 7.94
#